data_AF-A0A3P7EM96-F1
#
_entry.id   AF-A0A3P7EM96-F1
#
_cell.length_a   1.000
_cell.length_b   1.000
_cell.length_c   1.000
_cell.angle_alpha   90.00
_cell.angle_beta   90.00
_cell.angle_gamma   90.00
#
_symmetry.space_group_name_H-M   'P 1'
#
loop_
_entity.id
_entity.type
_entity.pdbx_description
1 polymer ?
#
loop_
_entity_poly.entity_id
_entity_poly.type
_entity_poly.pdbx_seq_one_letter_code
_entity_poly.pdbx_strand_id
1 'polypeptide(L)' 'MSGLPGGPPPPMPDWAISKAEQIQYSAVFTKLDKNMDGMVTGTDVRDFFIHSNLPQSVLAHIWDLVDLQNTGSLNQ' A
#
# COMPACT_ATOMS: atom_id res chain seq x y z
N MET A 1 -9.02 42.90 16.30
CA MET A 1 -10.31 42.23 16.02
C MET A 1 -10.14 41.51 14.69
N SER A 2 -10.11 40.19 14.54
CA SER A 2 -10.31 39.05 15.43
C SER A 2 -9.60 37.86 14.77
N GLY A 3 -8.79 37.10 15.51
CA GLY A 3 -8.20 35.86 15.00
C GLY A 3 -9.31 34.82 14.80
N LEU A 4 -9.36 34.20 13.62
CA LEU A 4 -10.25 33.08 13.36
C LEU A 4 -9.83 31.91 14.27
N PRO A 5 -10.76 31.25 14.98
CA PRO A 5 -10.44 30.03 15.69
C PRO A 5 -10.13 28.96 14.65
N GLY A 6 -8.86 28.58 14.53
CA GLY A 6 -8.45 27.38 13.82
C GLY A 6 -9.06 26.18 14.53
N GLY A 7 -10.29 25.80 14.15
CA GLY A 7 -10.90 24.56 14.58
C GLY A 7 -9.98 23.39 14.21
N PRO A 8 -9.99 22.30 14.99
CA PRO A 8 -9.22 21.12 14.64
C PRO A 8 -9.55 20.69 13.21
N PRO A 9 -8.54 20.28 12.41
CA PRO A 9 -8.80 19.78 11.08
C PRO A 9 -9.84 18.66 11.14
N PRO A 10 -10.74 18.55 10.14
CA PRO A 10 -11.70 17.45 10.09
C PRO A 10 -10.94 16.12 10.22
N PRO A 11 -11.50 15.12 10.92
CA PRO A 11 -10.88 13.81 10.99
C PRO A 11 -10.64 13.32 9.56
N MET A 12 -9.38 13.17 9.19
CA MET A 12 -9.04 12.56 7.92
C MET A 12 -9.62 11.15 7.91
N PRO A 13 -10.12 10.65 6.78
CA PRO A 13 -10.87 9.41 6.81
C PRO A 13 -9.94 8.26 7.23
N ASP A 14 -10.48 7.30 7.99
CA ASP A 14 -9.78 6.16 8.65
C ASP A 14 -9.03 5.20 7.69
N TRP A 15 -8.87 5.54 6.41
CA TRP A 15 -7.97 4.82 5.48
C TRP A 15 -6.49 5.18 5.68
N ALA A 16 -6.19 6.16 6.53
CA ALA A 16 -4.81 6.52 6.86
C ALA A 16 -4.13 5.36 7.61
N ILE A 17 -3.17 4.71 6.94
CA ILE A 17 -2.36 3.64 7.53
C ILE A 17 -1.65 4.21 8.77
N SER A 18 -1.85 3.58 9.92
CA SER A 18 -1.18 3.97 11.16
C SER A 18 0.32 3.69 11.08
N LYS A 19 1.13 4.36 11.92
CA LYS A 19 2.57 4.11 11.97
C LYS A 19 2.91 2.65 12.31
N ALA A 20 2.08 1.99 13.11
CA ALA A 20 2.24 0.59 13.46
C ALA A 20 1.99 -0.33 12.24
N GLU A 21 0.91 -0.06 11.50
CA GLU A 21 0.61 -0.77 10.25
C GLU A 21 1.68 -0.52 9.19
N GLN A 22 2.19 0.71 9.06
CA GLN A 22 3.29 1.02 8.14
C GLN A 22 4.54 0.18 8.45
N ILE A 23 4.91 0.03 9.72
CA ILE A 23 6.05 -0.81 10.14
C ILE A 23 5.78 -2.29 9.86
N GLN A 24 4.55 -2.75 10.08
CA GLN A 24 4.17 -4.13 9.81
C GLN A 24 4.23 -4.44 8.30
N TYR A 25 3.68 -3.55 7.48
CA TYR A 25 3.66 -3.71 6.03
C TYR A 25 5.01 -3.43 5.37
N SER A 26 5.87 -2.58 5.96
CA SER A 26 7.25 -2.40 5.46
C SER A 26 8.06 -3.68 5.59
N ALA A 27 7.93 -4.43 6.68
CA ALA A 27 8.58 -5.73 6.84
C ALA A 27 8.12 -6.75 5.77
N VAL A 28 6.83 -6.69 5.37
CA VAL A 28 6.30 -7.49 4.26
C VAL A 28 6.90 -7.03 2.93
N PHE A 29 6.95 -5.72 2.69
CA PHE A 29 7.53 -5.13 1.49
C PHE A 29 9.01 -5.54 1.32
N THR A 30 9.83 -5.40 2.37
CA THR A 30 11.24 -5.84 2.36
C THR A 30 11.40 -7.34 2.11
N LYS A 31 10.43 -8.16 2.54
CA LYS A 31 10.45 -9.61 2.25
C LYS A 31 10.12 -9.92 0.79
N LEU A 32 9.34 -9.06 0.13
CA LEU A 32 8.95 -9.21 -1.27
C LEU A 32 9.97 -8.61 -2.24
N ASP A 33 10.68 -7.57 -1.82
CA ASP A 33 11.81 -6.97 -2.53
C ASP A 33 13.05 -7.89 -2.45
N LYS A 34 13.06 -8.94 -3.28
CA LYS A 34 14.12 -9.97 -3.29
C LYS A 34 15.46 -9.45 -3.79
N ASN A 35 15.45 -8.41 -4.62
CA ASN A 35 16.64 -7.80 -5.20
C ASN A 35 17.13 -6.57 -4.43
N MET A 36 16.43 -6.16 -3.38
CA MET A 36 16.75 -5.02 -2.51
C MET A 36 16.93 -3.72 -3.30
N ASP A 37 16.12 -3.51 -4.34
CA ASP A 37 16.14 -2.29 -5.15
C ASP A 37 15.13 -1.24 -4.68
N GLY A 38 14.38 -1.55 -3.60
CA GLY A 38 13.34 -0.70 -3.04
C GLY A 38 12.02 -0.76 -3.78
N MET A 39 11.86 -1.71 -4.71
CA MET A 39 10.66 -1.90 -5.51
C MET A 39 10.15 -3.33 -5.37
N VAL A 40 8.83 -3.48 -5.41
CA VAL A 40 8.20 -4.80 -5.49
C VAL A 40 7.42 -4.88 -6.79
N THR A 41 7.73 -5.87 -7.62
CA THR A 41 7.07 -6.04 -8.92
C THR A 41 5.69 -6.66 -8.77
N GLY A 42 4.82 -6.47 -9.76
CA GLY A 42 3.52 -7.14 -9.82
C GLY A 42 3.61 -8.66 -9.79
N THR A 43 4.72 -9.23 -10.28
CA THR A 43 4.98 -10.66 -10.19
C THR A 43 5.24 -11.10 -8.75
N ASP A 44 6.05 -10.36 -7.99
CA ASP A 44 6.35 -10.68 -6.59
C ASP A 44 5.11 -10.53 -5.70
N VAL A 45 4.30 -9.49 -5.93
CA VAL A 45 3.03 -9.29 -5.22
C VAL A 45 2.01 -10.39 -5.57
N ARG A 46 1.93 -10.78 -6.84
CA ARG A 46 1.05 -11.88 -7.27
C ARG A 46 1.46 -13.21 -6.63
N ASP A 47 2.75 -13.53 -6.62
CA ASP A 47 3.27 -14.74 -6.00
C ASP A 47 3.04 -14.72 -4.47
N PHE A 48 3.06 -13.55 -3.84
CA PHE A 48 2.68 -13.43 -2.43
C PHE A 48 1.19 -13.72 -2.22
N PHE A 49 0.32 -13.04 -2.98
CA PHE A 49 -1.13 -13.14 -2.79
C PHE A 49 -1.73 -14.47 -3.25
N ILE A 50 -1.07 -15.25 -4.12
CA ILE A 50 -1.57 -16.58 -4.49
C ILE A 50 -1.68 -17.52 -3.28
N HIS A 51 -0.89 -17.26 -2.23
CA HIS A 51 -0.97 -17.96 -0.96
C HIS A 51 -2.20 -17.57 -0.12
N SER A 52 -2.85 -16.45 -0.43
CA SER A 52 -4.06 -15.97 0.26
C SER A 52 -5.34 -16.69 -0.20
N ASN A 53 -5.24 -17.64 -1.14
CA ASN A 53 -6.36 -18.43 -1.67
C ASN A 53 -7.47 -17.59 -2.33
N LEU A 54 -7.12 -16.39 -2.81
CA LEU A 54 -8.02 -15.52 -3.56
C LEU A 54 -8.00 -15.87 -5.05
N PRO A 55 -9.12 -15.73 -5.77
CA PRO A 55 -9.14 -15.91 -7.22
C PRO A 55 -8.20 -14.94 -7.94
N GLN A 56 -7.57 -15.39 -9.02
CA GLN A 56 -6.64 -14.56 -9.79
C GLN A 56 -7.28 -13.26 -10.31
N SER A 57 -8.58 -13.27 -10.63
CA SER A 57 -9.32 -12.06 -11.03
C SER A 57 -9.40 -11.02 -9.90
N VAL A 58 -9.55 -11.46 -8.66
CA VAL A 58 -9.54 -10.58 -7.48
C VAL A 58 -8.15 -10.02 -7.25
N LEU A 59 -7.10 -10.83 -7.44
CA LEU A 59 -5.72 -10.38 -7.31
C LEU A 59 -5.35 -9.32 -8.36
N ALA A 60 -5.78 -9.52 -9.61
CA ALA A 60 -5.59 -8.52 -10.66
C ALA A 60 -6.34 -7.23 -10.32
N HIS A 61 -7.57 -7.33 -9.82
CA HIS A 61 -8.33 -6.15 -9.41
C HIS A 61 -7.68 -5.40 -8.24
N ILE A 62 -7.14 -6.12 -7.25
CA ILE A 62 -6.36 -5.50 -6.16
C ILE A 62 -5.14 -4.79 -6.74
N TRP A 63 -4.39 -5.44 -7.65
CA TRP A 63 -3.22 -4.84 -8.28
C TRP A 63 -3.55 -3.54 -9.02
N ASP A 64 -4.62 -3.52 -9.82
CA ASP A 64 -5.09 -2.33 -10.53
C ASP A 64 -5.44 -1.16 -9.60
N LEU A 65 -5.81 -1.45 -8.35
CA LEU A 65 -6.10 -0.42 -7.34
C LEU A 65 -4.81 0.15 -6.71
N VAL A 66 -3.73 -0.62 -6.64
CA VAL A 66 -2.47 -0.18 -6.01
C VAL A 66 -1.53 0.45 -7.04
N ASP A 67 -1.49 -0.07 -8.26
CA ASP A 67 -0.65 0.41 -9.36
C ASP A 67 -1.34 1.53 -10.16
N LEU A 68 -1.63 2.66 -9.49
CA LEU A 68 -2.35 3.80 -10.08
C LEU A 68 -1.61 4.43 -11.28
N GLN A 69 -0.30 4.24 -11.37
CA GLN A 69 0.53 4.75 -12.44
C GLN A 69 0.85 3.69 -13.51
N ASN A 70 0.34 2.47 -13.34
CA ASN A 70 0.56 1.33 -14.22
C ASN A 70 2.06 1.08 -14.48
N THR A 71 2.88 1.29 -13.45
CA THR A 71 4.34 1.15 -13.50
C THR A 71 4.79 -0.31 -13.45
N GLY A 72 3.91 -1.23 -13.08
CA GLY A 72 4.22 -2.65 -12.93
C GLY A 72 5.02 -2.97 -11.65
N SER A 73 5.26 -1.96 -10.82
CA SER A 73 5.97 -2.04 -9.56
C SER A 73 5.40 -1.06 -8.54
N LEU A 74 5.47 -1.45 -7.27
CA LEU A 74 5.12 -0.63 -6.12
C LEU A 74 6.41 -0.16 -5.44
N ASN A 75 6.45 1.10 -5.04
CA ASN A 75 7.46 1.66 -4.15
C ASN A 75 6.87 1.86 -2.75
N GLN A 76 7.77 2.02 -1.77
CA GLN A 76 7.40 2.26 -0.37
C GLN A 76 7.04 3.72 -0.09
#